data_AF-A0A9D7E718-F1
#
_entry.id   AF-A0A9D7E718-F1
#
_cell.length_a   1.000
_cell.length_b   1.000
_cell.length_c   1.000
_cell.angle_alpha   90.00
_cell.angle_beta   90.00
_cell.angle_gamma   90.00
#
_symmetry.space_group_name_H-M   'P 1'
#
loop_
_entity.id
_entity.type
_entity.pdbx_description
1 polymer ?
#
loop_
_entity_poly.entity_id
_entity_poly.type
_entity_poly.pdbx_seq_one_letter_code
_entity_poly.pdbx_strand_id
1 'polypeptide(L)'
;MNTNGSLDLTFNPSNGADAAVSTVSLQSDGKIIIGGYFTWYNETRCRHIARLHPDGGLDTGFNTGTGTDLVSGGVFSTIVQPDGKILIGGEFSFYNNTSRNRIAA
;
A
#
# COMPACT_ATOMS: atom_id res chain seq x y z
N MET A 1 17.63 0.20 -1.30
CA MET A 1 19.10 -0.02 -1.46
C MET A 1 19.74 1.34 -1.67
N ASN A 2 20.95 1.51 -1.18
CA ASN A 2 21.78 2.67 -1.54
C ASN A 2 22.17 2.62 -3.01
N THR A 3 22.70 3.73 -3.54
CA THR A 3 23.13 3.81 -4.96
C THR A 3 24.23 2.82 -5.32
N ASN A 4 24.98 2.32 -4.33
CA ASN A 4 26.00 1.28 -4.48
C ASN A 4 25.44 -0.16 -4.31
N GLY A 5 24.13 -0.33 -4.20
CA GLY A 5 23.46 -1.62 -4.01
C GLY A 5 23.51 -2.17 -2.58
N SER A 6 24.14 -1.48 -1.62
CA SER A 6 24.11 -1.92 -0.23
C SER A 6 22.71 -1.73 0.39
N LEU A 7 22.44 -2.47 1.47
CA LEU A 7 21.20 -2.30 2.23
C LEU A 7 21.16 -0.88 2.83
N ASP A 8 20.02 -0.22 2.64
CA ASP A 8 19.76 1.06 3.30
C ASP A 8 19.20 0.76 4.70
N LEU A 9 19.99 1.01 5.73
CA LEU A 9 19.62 0.76 7.12
C LEU A 9 18.73 1.85 7.71
N THR A 10 18.52 2.96 6.99
CA THR A 10 17.60 4.02 7.41
C THR A 10 16.14 3.69 7.08
N PHE A 11 15.91 2.73 6.18
CA PHE A 11 14.60 2.17 5.92
C PHE A 11 14.24 1.10 6.97
N ASN A 12 13.34 1.42 7.89
CA ASN A 12 12.91 0.57 8.98
C ASN A 12 11.37 0.40 9.01
N PRO A 13 10.82 -0.70 8.49
CA PRO A 13 9.37 -0.96 8.53
C PRO A 13 8.86 -1.42 9.90
N SER A 14 9.72 -1.55 10.91
CA SER A 14 9.43 -2.18 12.20
C SER A 14 8.87 -3.60 11.99
N ASN A 15 7.67 -3.91 12.51
CA ASN A 15 7.02 -5.21 12.28
C ASN A 15 6.53 -5.39 10.82
N GLY A 16 6.45 -4.32 10.03
CA GLY A 16 6.12 -4.36 8.62
C GLY A 16 4.74 -4.94 8.32
N ALA A 17 4.58 -5.40 7.08
CA ALA A 17 3.36 -6.05 6.60
C ALA A 17 3.24 -7.49 7.14
N ASP A 18 2.05 -7.90 7.56
CA ASP A 18 1.78 -9.25 8.11
C ASP A 18 1.62 -10.35 7.05
N ALA A 19 1.54 -9.98 5.77
CA ALA A 19 1.53 -10.90 4.65
C ALA A 19 2.23 -10.28 3.42
N ALA A 20 2.18 -10.99 2.29
CA ALA A 20 2.88 -10.60 1.08
C ALA A 20 2.48 -9.18 0.60
N VAL A 21 3.50 -8.37 0.33
CA VAL A 21 3.39 -7.14 -0.48
C VAL A 21 3.62 -7.54 -1.93
N SER A 22 2.63 -7.28 -2.78
CA SER A 22 2.63 -7.68 -4.21
C SER A 22 2.97 -6.53 -5.15
N THR A 23 2.81 -5.29 -4.70
CA THR A 23 3.06 -4.10 -5.52
C THR A 23 3.58 -2.94 -4.68
N VAL A 24 4.41 -2.10 -5.30
CA VAL A 24 5.00 -0.90 -4.71
C VAL A 24 5.00 0.21 -5.77
N SER A 25 4.60 1.42 -5.38
CA SER A 25 4.68 2.63 -6.23
C SER A 25 5.24 3.80 -5.44
N LEU A 26 6.05 4.63 -6.09
CA LEU A 26 6.62 5.84 -5.49
C LEU A 26 5.77 7.07 -5.86
N GLN A 27 5.44 7.89 -4.87
CA GLN A 27 4.83 9.20 -5.06
C GLN A 27 5.89 10.28 -5.30
N SER A 28 5.51 11.41 -5.90
CA SER A 28 6.42 12.52 -6.20
C SER A 28 7.04 13.17 -4.95
N ASP A 29 6.42 13.00 -3.78
CA ASP A 29 6.91 13.49 -2.49
C ASP A 29 7.81 12.48 -1.76
N GLY A 30 8.15 11.37 -2.40
CA GLY A 30 8.98 10.30 -1.85
C GLY A 30 8.24 9.29 -0.99
N LYS A 31 6.93 9.48 -0.72
CA LYS A 31 6.13 8.47 -0.03
C LYS A 31 5.91 7.25 -0.92
N ILE A 32 5.67 6.11 -0.29
CA ILE A 32 5.63 4.81 -0.95
C ILE A 32 4.24 4.21 -0.77
N ILE A 33 3.56 3.87 -1.85
CA ILE A 33 2.33 3.08 -1.79
C ILE A 33 2.71 1.60 -1.88
N ILE A 34 2.18 0.80 -0.97
CA ILE A 34 2.30 -0.65 -1.02
C ILE A 34 0.92 -1.28 -1.12
N GLY A 35 0.82 -2.38 -1.88
CA GLY A 35 -0.38 -3.18 -2.01
C GLY A 35 -0.06 -4.68 -1.92
N GLY A 36 -0.98 -5.49 -1.40
CA GLY A 36 -0.77 -6.94 -1.32
C GLY A 36 -1.90 -7.68 -0.61
N TYR A 37 -1.56 -8.81 0.02
CA TYR A 37 -2.48 -9.63 0.82
C TYR A 37 -2.46 -9.26 2.31
N PHE A 38 -1.62 -8.32 2.73
CA PHE A 38 -1.48 -7.93 4.14
C PHE A 38 -2.72 -7.20 4.64
N THR A 39 -3.10 -7.47 5.89
CA THR A 39 -4.21 -6.76 6.54
C THR A 39 -3.72 -5.80 7.62
N TRP A 40 -2.46 -5.97 8.05
CA TRP A 40 -1.78 -5.15 9.02
C TRP A 40 -0.44 -4.66 8.51
N TYR A 41 -0.05 -3.46 8.95
CA TYR A 41 1.29 -2.93 8.83
C TYR A 41 1.68 -2.31 10.16
N ASN A 42 2.77 -2.80 10.76
CA ASN A 42 3.26 -2.32 12.05
C ASN A 42 2.14 -2.18 13.11
N GLU A 43 1.40 -3.28 13.32
CA GLU A 43 0.28 -3.34 14.29
C GLU A 43 -0.89 -2.40 14.01
N THR A 44 -0.90 -1.73 12.85
CA THR A 44 -2.03 -0.90 12.37
C THR A 44 -2.73 -1.60 11.23
N ARG A 45 -4.06 -1.58 11.23
CA ARG A 45 -4.86 -2.25 10.20
C ARG A 45 -4.89 -1.41 8.91
N CYS A 46 -4.43 -1.98 7.80
CA CYS A 46 -4.29 -1.28 6.51
C CYS A 46 -5.06 -1.93 5.35
N ARG A 47 -5.65 -3.13 5.52
CA ARG A 47 -6.56 -3.79 4.55
C ARG A 47 -6.06 -3.71 3.09
N HIS A 48 -4.93 -4.37 2.86
CA HIS A 48 -4.27 -4.60 1.56
C HIS A 48 -3.57 -3.39 0.94
N ILE A 49 -3.67 -2.18 1.52
CA ILE A 49 -3.02 -0.97 0.99
C ILE A 49 -2.49 -0.13 2.14
N ALA A 50 -1.24 0.30 2.06
CA ALA A 50 -0.68 1.28 2.98
C ALA A 50 0.16 2.31 2.24
N ARG A 51 0.31 3.48 2.86
CA ARG A 51 1.33 4.45 2.46
C ARG A 51 2.41 4.51 3.52
N LEU A 52 3.66 4.49 3.09
CA LEU A 52 4.82 4.60 3.93
C LEU A 52 5.54 5.92 3.68
N HIS A 53 6.17 6.43 4.72
CA HIS A 53 7.21 7.43 4.63
C HIS A 53 8.48 6.86 3.97
N PRO A 54 9.40 7.71 3.47
CA PRO A 54 10.65 7.25 2.86
C PRO A 54 11.52 6.38 3.76
N ASP A 55 11.37 6.49 5.08
CA ASP A 55 12.05 5.70 6.10
C ASP A 55 11.37 4.35 6.38
N GLY A 56 10.30 3.99 5.66
CA GLY A 56 9.53 2.76 5.85
C GLY A 56 8.49 2.84 6.97
N GLY A 57 8.40 3.94 7.70
CA GLY A 57 7.35 4.17 8.70
C GLY A 57 5.97 4.28 8.06
N LEU A 58 4.93 3.82 8.74
CA LEU A 58 3.55 3.94 8.26
C LEU A 58 3.08 5.41 8.31
N ASP A 59 2.57 5.93 7.19
CA ASP A 59 1.89 7.24 7.16
C ASP A 59 0.44 7.08 7.62
N THR A 60 0.20 7.30 8.91
CA THR A 60 -1.14 7.20 9.52
C THR A 60 -2.09 8.32 9.09
N GLY A 61 -1.59 9.37 8.42
CA GLY A 61 -2.41 10.42 7.80
C GLY A 61 -3.06 9.97 6.49
N PHE A 62 -2.64 8.84 5.92
CA PHE A 62 -3.24 8.27 4.72
C PHE A 62 -4.46 7.41 5.06
N ASN A 63 -5.64 8.02 4.99
CA ASN A 63 -6.89 7.33 5.28
C ASN A 63 -7.43 6.56 4.06
N THR A 64 -7.42 5.23 4.13
CA THR A 64 -7.99 4.33 3.09
C THR A 64 -9.47 4.00 3.34
N GLY A 65 -10.11 4.60 4.35
CA GLY A 65 -11.48 4.31 4.75
C GLY A 65 -11.62 2.88 5.26
N THR A 66 -12.66 2.17 4.79
CA THR A 66 -12.78 0.72 5.05
C THR A 66 -11.93 -0.14 4.10
N GLY A 67 -11.16 0.48 3.19
CA GLY A 67 -10.27 -0.20 2.26
C GLY A 67 -11.01 -1.14 1.28
N THR A 68 -10.29 -2.15 0.79
CA THR A 68 -10.87 -3.23 -0.01
C THR A 68 -11.65 -4.22 0.88
N ASP A 69 -12.52 -5.02 0.28
CA ASP A 69 -13.11 -6.17 0.99
C ASP A 69 -12.05 -7.23 1.31
N LEU A 70 -12.20 -7.88 2.46
CA LEU A 70 -11.27 -8.93 2.92
C LEU A 70 -11.58 -10.31 2.34
N VAL A 71 -12.63 -10.43 1.52
CA VAL A 71 -13.16 -11.72 1.07
C VAL A 71 -12.58 -12.11 -0.28
N SER A 72 -12.46 -11.14 -1.19
CA SER A 72 -12.08 -11.42 -2.58
C SER A 72 -10.57 -11.59 -2.77
N GLY A 73 -9.70 -11.07 -1.90
CA GLY A 73 -8.24 -11.14 -2.06
C GLY A 73 -7.54 -9.78 -1.92
N GLY A 74 -6.31 -9.67 -2.45
CA GLY A 74 -5.41 -8.54 -2.19
C GLY A 74 -5.31 -7.51 -3.34
N VAL A 75 -4.49 -6.50 -3.13
CA VAL A 75 -4.12 -5.52 -4.18
C VAL A 75 -2.83 -5.96 -4.85
N PHE A 76 -2.88 -6.19 -6.17
CA PHE A 76 -1.77 -6.74 -6.94
C PHE A 76 -1.08 -5.71 -7.84
N SER A 77 -1.72 -4.56 -8.06
CA SER A 77 -1.18 -3.47 -8.85
C SER A 77 -1.53 -2.14 -8.21
N THR A 78 -0.54 -1.25 -8.16
CA THR A 78 -0.70 0.15 -7.77
C THR A 78 -0.03 1.00 -8.84
N ILE A 79 -0.61 2.15 -9.16
CA ILE A 79 -0.02 3.17 -10.03
C ILE A 79 -0.36 4.53 -9.46
N VAL A 80 0.65 5.39 -9.30
CA VAL A 80 0.47 6.81 -8.96
C VAL A 80 0.30 7.61 -10.25
N GLN A 81 -0.80 8.33 -10.36
CA GLN A 81 -1.12 9.18 -11.51
C GLN A 81 -0.42 10.55 -11.39
N PRO A 82 -0.20 11.27 -12.50
CA PRO A 82 0.40 12.61 -12.47
C PRO A 82 -0.36 13.64 -11.63
N ASP A 83 -1.65 13.44 -11.40
CA ASP A 83 -2.50 14.30 -10.55
C ASP A 83 -2.45 13.91 -9.06
N GLY A 84 -1.64 12.92 -8.69
CA GLY A 84 -1.47 12.43 -7.33
C GLY A 84 -2.47 11.36 -6.90
N LYS A 85 -3.44 10.98 -7.75
CA LYS A 85 -4.34 9.85 -7.48
C LYS A 85 -3.59 8.52 -7.54
N ILE A 86 -4.17 7.50 -6.90
CA ILE A 86 -3.59 6.16 -6.84
C ILE A 86 -4.59 5.19 -7.42
N LEU A 87 -4.29 4.65 -8.60
CA LEU A 87 -5.06 3.56 -9.18
C LEU A 87 -4.61 2.25 -8.53
N ILE A 88 -5.57 1.46 -8.06
CA ILE A 88 -5.35 0.13 -7.52
C ILE A 88 -6.05 -0.91 -8.39
N GLY A 89 -5.40 -2.05 -8.56
CA GLY A 89 -5.93 -3.22 -9.24
C GLY A 89 -5.68 -4.48 -8.43
N GLY A 90 -6.63 -5.41 -8.42
CA GLY A 90 -6.49 -6.64 -7.65
C GLY A 90 -7.75 -7.48 -7.60
N GLU A 91 -7.80 -8.35 -6.61
CA GLU A 91 -8.93 -9.24 -6.37
C GLU A 91 -9.81 -8.67 -5.27
N PHE A 92 -10.54 -7.60 -5.59
CA PHE A 92 -11.52 -6.98 -4.71
C PHE A 92 -12.82 -6.69 -5.47
N SER A 93 -13.93 -6.69 -4.74
CA SER A 93 -15.26 -6.39 -5.27
C SER A 93 -15.81 -5.07 -4.71
N PHE A 94 -15.20 -4.59 -3.64
CA PHE A 94 -15.59 -3.34 -2.99
C PHE A 94 -14.36 -2.52 -2.61
N TYR A 95 -14.53 -1.20 -2.65
CA TYR A 95 -13.65 -0.27 -2.00
C TYR A 95 -14.50 0.71 -1.20
N ASN A 96 -14.18 0.90 0.08
CA ASN A 96 -14.92 1.78 0.98
C ASN A 96 -16.44 1.52 0.97
N ASN A 97 -16.84 0.24 1.06
CA ASN A 97 -18.23 -0.25 0.97
C ASN A 97 -18.96 0.10 -0.34
N THR A 98 -18.24 0.58 -1.36
CA THR A 98 -18.79 0.90 -2.69
C THR A 98 -18.35 -0.18 -3.67
N SER A 99 -19.29 -0.68 -4.49
CA SER A 99 -18.95 -1.70 -5.50
C SER A 99 -17.93 -1.15 -6.50
N ARG A 100 -16.79 -1.85 -6.57
CA ARG A 100 -15.65 -1.58 -7.45
C ARG A 100 -15.04 -2.92 -7.82
N ASN A 101 -15.35 -3.38 -9.03
CA ASN A 101 -14.91 -4.68 -9.48
C ASN A 101 -13.46 -4.60 -9.93
N ARG A 102 -12.54 -5.03 -9.06
CA ARG A 102 -11.12 -5.28 -9.32
C ARG A 102 -10.25 -4.06 -9.61
N ILE A 103 -10.85 -2.86 -9.74
CA ILE A 103 -10.14 -1.61 -10.02
C ILE A 103 -10.82 -0.41 -9.34
N ALA A 104 -10.03 0.48 -8.75
CA ALA A 104 -10.47 1.73 -8.11
C ALA A 104 -9.37 2.79 -8.13
N ALA A 105 -9.73 4.08 -8.03
CA ALA A 105 -8.84 5.23 -7.98
C ALA A 105 -9.27 6.21 -6.88
#